data_AF-A0A7Y6YT06-F1
#
_entry.id   AF-A0A7Y6YT06-F1
#
_cell.length_a   1.000
_cell.length_b   1.000
_cell.length_c   1.000
_cell.angle_alpha   90.00
_cell.angle_beta   90.00
_cell.angle_gamma   90.00
#
_symmetry.space_group_name_H-M   'P 1'
#
loop_
_entity.id
_entity.type
_entity.pdbx_description
1 polymer ?
#
loop_
_entity_poly.entity_id
_entity_poly.type
_entity_poly.pdbx_seq_one_letter_code
_entity_poly.pdbx_strand_id
1 'polypeptide(L)' 'MTVENRESDAALLERLAIGDQKAFYSLIQIHLPFVLRTAERMVGDAAHAKDIAQEVMVRLWRKAKVWDVTGPAKLETWL' A
#
# COMPACT_ATOMS: atom_id res chain seq x y z
N MET A 1 15.21 -18.25 14.51
CA MET A 1 13.92 -17.99 13.85
C MET A 1 14.12 -16.71 13.04
N THR A 2 14.10 -16.82 11.71
CA THR A 2 14.62 -15.86 10.75
C THR A 2 14.04 -14.46 10.95
N VAL A 3 14.89 -13.49 11.30
CA VAL A 3 14.58 -12.07 11.12
C VAL A 3 14.63 -11.84 9.61
N GLU A 4 13.49 -12.03 8.94
CA GLU A 4 13.35 -11.59 7.56
C GLU A 4 13.58 -10.07 7.55
N ASN A 5 14.58 -9.65 6.78
CA ASN A 5 14.86 -8.25 6.50
C ASN A 5 13.64 -7.65 5.80
N ARG A 6 12.68 -7.14 6.59
CA ARG A 6 11.48 -6.50 6.08
C ARG A 6 11.93 -5.25 5.33
N GLU A 7 11.86 -5.34 4.01
CA GLU A 7 12.15 -4.24 3.11
C GLU A 7 11.29 -3.02 3.50
N SER A 8 11.89 -1.83 3.52
CA SER A 8 11.18 -0.62 3.90
C SER A 8 10.10 -0.28 2.87
N ASP A 9 9.04 0.41 3.31
CA ASP A 9 8.00 0.90 2.40
C ASP A 9 8.60 1.75 1.27
N ALA A 10 9.65 2.54 1.56
CA ALA A 10 10.34 3.34 0.56
C ALA A 10 10.99 2.47 -0.53
N ALA A 11 11.72 1.42 -0.15
CA ALA A 11 12.34 0.50 -1.11
C ALA A 11 11.30 -0.27 -1.94
N LEU A 12 10.18 -0.66 -1.31
CA LEU A 12 9.06 -1.27 -2.03
C LEU A 12 8.41 -0.28 -3.02
N LEU A 13 8.27 1.01 -2.66
CA LEU A 13 7.72 2.04 -3.55
C LEU A 13 8.65 2.35 -4.72
N GLU A 14 9.97 2.39 -4.51
CA GLU A 14 10.96 2.56 -5.58
C GLU A 14 10.88 1.43 -6.60
N ARG A 15 10.79 0.19 -6.12
CA ARG A 15 10.61 -0.99 -6.99
C ARG A 15 9.25 -0.97 -7.68
N LEU A 16 8.21 -0.53 -6.99
CA LEU A 16 6.88 -0.39 -7.56
C LEU A 16 6.85 0.67 -8.67
N ALA A 17 7.61 1.75 -8.54
CA ALA A 17 7.70 2.82 -9.55
C ALA A 17 8.22 2.31 -10.89
N ILE A 18 9.15 1.34 -10.88
CA ILE A 18 9.68 0.68 -12.09
C ILE A 18 8.81 -0.51 -12.56
N GLY A 19 7.67 -0.77 -11.92
CA GLY A 19 6.70 -1.79 -12.32
C GLY A 19 6.90 -3.17 -11.67
N ASP A 20 7.69 -3.29 -10.61
CA ASP A 20 7.87 -4.56 -9.90
C ASP A 20 6.58 -5.01 -9.21
N GLN A 21 5.94 -6.04 -9.77
CA GLN A 21 4.73 -6.63 -9.21
C GLN A 21 4.95 -7.27 -7.83
N LYS A 22 6.13 -7.84 -7.56
CA LYS A 22 6.42 -8.44 -6.24
C LYS A 22 6.42 -7.38 -5.15
N ALA A 23 6.94 -6.19 -5.46
CA ALA A 23 6.91 -5.06 -4.52
C ALA A 23 5.47 -4.63 -4.21
N PHE A 24 4.58 -4.63 -5.21
CA PHE A 24 3.16 -4.38 -4.99
C PHE A 24 2.49 -5.42 -4.09
N TYR A 25 2.77 -6.71 -4.32
CA TYR A 25 2.24 -7.78 -3.46
C TYR A 25 2.69 -7.63 -2.01
N SER A 26 3.96 -7.27 -1.78
CA SER A 26 4.47 -7.00 -0.44
C SER A 26 3.78 -5.80 0.21
N LEU A 27 3.56 -4.71 -0.52
CA LEU A 27 2.81 -3.55 -0.03
C LEU A 27 1.36 -3.91 0.32
N ILE A 28 0.67 -4.69 -0.51
CA ILE A 28 -0.68 -5.19 -0.22
C ILE A 28 -0.69 -6.02 1.06
N GLN A 29 0.21 -7.01 1.17
CA GLN A 29 0.22 -7.90 2.34
C GLN A 29 0.44 -7.13 3.65
N ILE A 30 1.25 -6.08 3.61
CA ILE A 30 1.55 -5.24 4.76
C ILE A 30 0.38 -4.31 5.10
N HIS A 31 -0.17 -3.61 4.11
CA HIS A 31 -1.04 -2.44 4.35
C HIS A 31 -2.54 -2.75 4.22
N LEU A 32 -2.92 -3.80 3.50
CA LEU A 32 -4.33 -4.17 3.30
C LEU A 32 -5.11 -4.37 4.62
N PRO A 33 -4.58 -5.03 5.67
CA PRO A 33 -5.30 -5.17 6.93
C PRO A 33 -5.58 -3.83 7.62
N PHE A 34 -4.67 -2.85 7.50
CA PHE A 34 -4.86 -1.51 8.06
C PHE A 34 -5.94 -0.73 7.31
N VAL A 35 -5.91 -0.78 5.97
CA VAL A 35 -6.90 -0.11 5.13
C VAL A 35 -8.29 -0.71 5.33
N LEU A 36 -8.41 -2.04 5.40
CA LEU A 36 -9.68 -2.71 5.66
C LEU A 36 -10.27 -2.29 7.01
N ARG A 37 -9.51 -2.34 8.10
CA ARG A 37 -9.99 -1.91 9.42
C ARG A 37 -10.43 -0.45 9.45
N THR A 38 -9.70 0.40 8.73
CA THR A 38 -10.04 1.83 8.64
C THR A 38 -11.33 2.03 7.86
N ALA A 39 -11.49 1.38 6.71
CA ALA A 39 -12.68 1.45 5.89
C ALA A 39 -13.91 0.87 6.62
N GLU A 40 -13.77 -0.29 7.26
CA GLU A 40 -14.83 -0.92 8.07
C GLU A 40 -15.33 0.02 9.17
N ARG A 41 -14.44 0.72 9.86
CA ARG A 41 -14.82 1.73 10.87
C ARG A 41 -15.57 2.93 10.29
N MET A 42 -15.33 3.27 9.02
CA MET A 42 -15.96 4.41 8.37
C MET A 42 -17.34 4.08 7.78
N VAL A 43 -17.50 2.89 7.20
CA VAL A 43 -18.74 2.53 6.48
C VAL A 43 -19.62 1.52 7.23
N GLY A 44 -19.10 0.87 8.28
CA GLY A 44 -19.84 -0.08 9.10
C GLY A 44 -20.23 -1.39 8.40
N ASP A 45 -19.75 -1.61 7.18
CA ASP A 45 -20.07 -2.77 6.34
C ASP A 45 -18.81 -3.37 5.70
N ALA A 46 -18.63 -4.67 5.89
CA ALA A 46 -17.43 -5.38 5.46
C ALA A 46 -17.32 -5.55 3.94
N ALA A 47 -18.45 -5.56 3.22
CA ALA A 47 -18.43 -5.66 1.76
C ALA A 47 -17.96 -4.35 1.13
N HIS A 48 -18.58 -3.23 1.51
CA HIS A 48 -18.16 -1.89 1.06
C HIS A 48 -16.73 -1.56 1.48
N ALA A 49 -16.29 -2.00 2.67
CA ALA A 49 -14.92 -1.79 3.10
C ALA A 49 -13.89 -2.49 2.20
N LYS A 50 -14.21 -3.69 1.69
CA LYS A 50 -13.34 -4.40 0.75
C LYS A 50 -13.24 -3.66 -0.59
N ASP A 51 -14.35 -3.15 -1.11
CA ASP A 51 -14.35 -2.39 -2.36
C ASP A 51 -13.52 -1.10 -2.22
N ILE A 52 -13.67 -0.39 -1.10
CA ILE A 52 -12.84 0.78 -0.79
C ILE A 52 -11.36 0.39 -0.71
N ALA A 53 -11.03 -0.68 0.01
CA ALA A 53 -9.65 -1.11 0.16
C ALA A 53 -9.02 -1.50 -1.18
N GLN A 54 -9.77 -2.15 -2.07
CA GLN A 54 -9.32 -2.46 -3.42
C GLN A 54 -9.03 -1.19 -4.24
N GLU A 55 -9.94 -0.20 -4.21
CA GLU A 55 -9.75 1.08 -4.88
C GLU A 55 -8.51 1.84 -4.34
N VAL A 56 -8.27 1.80 -3.02
CA VAL A 56 -7.05 2.35 -2.41
C VAL A 56 -5.80 1.67 -2.95
N MET A 57 -5.78 0.33 -3.03
CA MET A 57 -4.63 -0.41 -3.59
C MET A 57 -4.40 -0.11 -5.07
N VAL A 58 -5.47 0.02 -5.86
CA VAL A 58 -5.37 0.42 -7.28
C VAL A 58 -4.80 1.84 -7.42
N ARG A 59 -5.22 2.76 -6.56
CA ARG A 59 -4.66 4.13 -6.53
C ARG A 59 -3.20 4.13 -6.14
N LEU A 60 -2.80 3.31 -5.16
CA LEU A 60 -1.41 3.14 -4.78
C LEU A 60 -0.56 2.69 -5.97
N TRP A 61 -0.99 1.64 -6.70
CA TRP A 61 -0.30 1.17 -7.92
C TRP A 61 -0.15 2.27 -8.97
N ARG A 62 -1.22 3.02 -9.24
CA ARG A 62 -1.21 4.08 -10.25
C ARG A 62 -0.30 5.24 -9.86
N LYS A 63 -0.34 5.67 -8.59
CA LYS A 63 0.45 6.79 -8.10
C LYS A 63 1.93 6.42 -7.90
N ALA A 64 2.25 5.18 -7.59
CA ALA A 64 3.65 4.76 -7.44
C ALA A 64 4.46 4.91 -8.73
N LYS A 65 3.83 4.83 -9.91
CA LYS A 65 4.49 5.10 -11.20
C LYS A 65 4.96 6.54 -11.39
N VAL A 66 4.38 7.47 -10.66
CA VAL A 66 4.77 8.89 -10.66
C VAL A 66 5.52 9.27 -9.38
N TRP A 67 5.96 8.27 -8.61
CA TRP A 67 6.68 8.47 -7.37
C TRP A 67 8.02 9.15 -7.64
N ASP A 68 8.14 10.39 -7.17
CA ASP A 68 9.39 11.12 -7.12
C ASP A 68 10.06 10.85 -5.77
N VAL A 69 11.18 10.12 -5.80
CA VAL A 69 11.98 9.74 -4.63
C VAL A 69 12.59 10.96 -3.92
N THR A 70 12.48 12.17 -4.49
CA THR A 70 13.06 13.39 -3.93
C THR A 70 12.27 14.02 -2.77
N GLY A 71 11.07 13.52 -2.44
CA GLY A 71 10.22 14.07 -1.38
C GLY A 71 10.14 13.20 -0.11
N PRO A 72 10.00 13.77 1.11
CA PRO A 72 9.85 13.02 2.37
C PRO A 72 8.46 12.40 2.56
N ALA A 73 7.73 12.10 1.48
CA ALA A 73 6.37 11.62 1.56
C ALA A 73 6.35 10.24 2.25
N LYS A 74 5.74 10.17 3.43
CA LYS A 74 5.50 8.90 4.12
C LYS A 74 4.32 8.21 3.44
N LEU A 75 4.41 6.90 3.23
CA LEU A 75 3.33 6.08 2.65
C LEU A 75 2.00 6.24 3.41
N GLU A 76 2.08 6.47 4.73
CA GLU A 76 0.95 6.78 5.62
C GLU A 76 0.18 8.05 5.23
N THR A 77 0.76 8.96 4.43
CA THR A 77 0.07 10.16 3.93
C THR A 77 -0.86 9.84 2.75
N TRP A 78 -0.70 8.66 2.13
CA TRP A 78 -1.40 8.25 0.92
C TRP A 78 -2.44 7.15 1.15
N LEU A 79 -2.36 6.46 2.30
CA LEU A 79 -3.31 5.46 2.79
C LEU A 79 -4.38 6.12 3.66
#